data_AF-A0A540KYL5-F1
#
_entry.id   AF-A0A540KYL5-F1
#
_cell.length_a   1.000
_cell.length_b   1.000
_cell.length_c   1.000
_cell.angle_alpha   90.00
_cell.angle_beta   90.00
_cell.angle_gamma   90.00
#
_symmetry.space_group_name_H-M   'P 1'
#
loop_
_entity.id
_entity.type
_entity.pdbx_description
1 polymer ?
#
loop_
_entity_poly.entity_id
_entity_poly.type
_entity_poly.pdbx_seq_one_letter_code
_entity_poly.pdbx_strand_id
1 'polypeptide(L)'
;MHQPMALKFIPKLSAQSIILVMVLAMAPFPLPVRATPKSKETQLSLYLQDITAGPNARDIPLVASVGRAQGLTKTSGLDGRNALVLISIVFTNKEYNGSTLEIQGISKQFEEVKELSVVSGTRKF
;
A
#
# COMPACT_ATOMS: atom_id res chain seq x y z
N MET A 1 40.75 22.50 -61.49
CA MET A 1 40.59 21.31 -60.61
C MET A 1 41.28 21.60 -59.28
N HIS A 2 40.53 21.95 -58.24
CA HIS A 2 41.08 22.15 -56.89
C HIS A 2 40.34 21.21 -55.93
N GLN A 3 41.10 20.34 -55.26
CA GLN A 3 40.60 19.44 -54.22
C GLN A 3 40.22 20.25 -52.96
N PRO A 4 39.10 19.95 -52.29
CA PRO A 4 38.85 20.48 -50.95
C PRO A 4 39.63 19.66 -49.91
N MET A 5 40.54 20.33 -49.19
CA MET A 5 41.23 19.75 -48.04
C MET A 5 40.26 19.64 -46.84
N ALA A 6 39.95 18.42 -46.42
CA ALA A 6 39.23 18.15 -45.19
C ALA A 6 40.16 18.34 -43.98
N LEU A 7 39.89 19.38 -43.17
CA LEU A 7 40.63 19.66 -41.94
C LEU A 7 40.18 18.67 -40.85
N LYS A 8 40.98 17.62 -40.62
CA LYS A 8 40.76 16.67 -39.51
C LYS A 8 41.11 17.33 -38.17
N PHE A 9 40.09 17.74 -37.43
CA PHE A 9 40.23 18.25 -36.06
C PHE A 9 40.40 17.06 -35.10
N ILE A 10 41.60 16.87 -34.55
CA ILE A 10 41.88 15.88 -33.51
C ILE A 10 42.06 16.65 -32.20
N PRO A 11 41.12 16.59 -31.24
CA PRO A 11 41.27 17.31 -29.98
C PRO A 11 42.39 16.65 -29.17
N LYS A 12 43.43 17.43 -28.84
CA LYS A 12 44.54 16.98 -28.02
C LYS A 12 44.10 17.05 -26.55
N LEU A 13 43.72 15.91 -25.98
CA LEU A 13 43.34 15.80 -24.57
C LEU A 13 44.57 16.04 -23.70
N SER A 14 44.64 17.22 -23.08
CA SER A 14 45.65 17.57 -22.08
C SER A 14 45.27 16.95 -20.73
N ALA A 15 46.26 16.61 -19.90
CA ALA A 15 46.04 16.14 -18.53
C ALA A 15 45.13 17.09 -17.73
N GLN A 16 45.23 18.40 -17.98
CA GLN A 16 44.36 19.41 -17.36
C GLN A 16 42.89 19.29 -17.80
N SER A 17 42.64 18.94 -19.07
CA SER A 17 41.29 18.71 -19.59
C SER A 17 40.67 17.45 -18.99
N ILE A 18 41.48 16.41 -18.73
CA ILE A 18 41.04 15.18 -18.07
C ILE A 18 40.71 15.45 -16.59
N ILE A 19 41.55 16.23 -15.90
CA ILE A 19 41.31 16.62 -14.50
C ILE A 19 40.01 17.43 -14.38
N LEU A 20 39.76 18.37 -15.31
CA LEU A 20 38.52 19.15 -15.30
C LEU A 20 37.27 18.28 -15.48
N VAL A 21 37.32 17.27 -16.35
CA VAL A 21 36.22 16.31 -16.54
C VAL A 21 36.01 15.43 -15.32
N MET A 22 37.09 15.01 -14.64
CA MET A 22 36.96 14.26 -13.39
C MET A 22 36.41 15.11 -12.24
N VAL A 23 36.83 16.37 -12.11
CA VAL A 23 36.29 17.30 -11.11
C VAL A 23 34.81 17.58 -11.36
N LEU A 24 34.40 17.69 -12.63
CA LEU A 24 32.99 17.87 -13.00
C LEU A 24 32.15 16.61 -12.74
N ALA A 25 32.72 15.41 -12.89
CA ALA A 25 32.04 14.14 -12.59
C ALA A 25 31.95 13.85 -11.08
N MET A 26 32.88 14.37 -10.27
CA MET A 26 32.89 14.21 -8.81
C MET A 26 32.19 15.36 -8.06
N ALA A 27 31.79 16.43 -8.75
CA ALA A 27 30.89 17.40 -8.17
C ALA A 27 29.58 16.67 -7.80
N PRO A 28 29.13 16.73 -6.54
CA PRO A 28 27.85 16.15 -6.16
C PRO A 28 26.79 16.94 -6.92
N PHE A 29 26.33 16.43 -8.05
CA PHE A 29 25.10 16.90 -8.66
C PHE A 29 24.04 16.69 -7.59
N PRO A 30 23.45 17.76 -7.02
CA PRO A 30 22.36 17.59 -6.11
C PRO A 30 21.19 17.07 -6.96
N LEU A 31 21.05 15.76 -7.04
CA LEU A 31 19.80 15.17 -7.45
C LEU A 31 18.75 15.80 -6.55
N PRO A 32 17.69 16.43 -7.08
CA PRO A 32 16.59 16.85 -6.24
C PRO A 32 16.08 15.58 -5.56
N VAL A 33 16.42 15.43 -4.28
CA VAL A 33 15.83 14.39 -3.43
C VAL A 33 14.37 14.76 -3.37
N ARG A 34 13.58 14.10 -4.22
CA ARG A 34 12.13 14.27 -4.20
C ARG A 34 11.69 13.87 -2.80
N ALA A 35 11.15 14.81 -2.05
CA ALA A 35 10.55 14.51 -0.77
C ALA A 35 9.58 13.34 -0.96
N THR A 36 9.84 12.23 -0.28
CA THR A 36 8.88 11.14 -0.24
C THR A 36 7.62 11.70 0.41
N PRO A 37 6.44 11.54 -0.21
CA PRO A 37 5.21 11.93 0.45
C PRO A 37 5.15 11.21 1.79
N LYS A 38 5.04 11.97 2.89
CA LYS A 38 4.81 11.39 4.22
C LYS A 38 3.55 10.54 4.14
N SER A 39 3.63 9.27 4.51
CA SER A 39 2.44 8.41 4.53
C SER A 39 1.42 9.00 5.51
N LYS A 40 0.13 8.91 5.13
CA LYS A 40 -0.96 9.22 6.05
C LYS A 40 -1.28 7.94 6.82
N GLU A 41 -1.37 8.06 8.13
CA GLU A 41 -1.82 6.99 9.01
C GLU A 41 -3.20 7.36 9.56
N THR A 42 -4.12 6.39 9.56
CA THR A 42 -5.48 6.54 10.06
C THR A 42 -5.75 5.42 11.05
N GLN A 43 -6.07 5.76 12.29
CA GLN A 43 -6.52 4.79 13.29
C GLN A 43 -8.04 4.68 13.27
N LEU A 44 -8.54 3.45 13.08
CA LEU A 44 -9.96 3.16 13.00
C LEU A 44 -10.36 2.21 14.14
N SER A 45 -11.40 2.58 14.89
CA SER A 45 -12.04 1.70 15.87
C SER A 45 -13.44 1.33 15.35
N LEU A 46 -13.62 0.05 15.01
CA LEU A 46 -14.84 -0.47 14.39
C LEU A 46 -15.38 -1.62 15.24
N TYR A 47 -16.71 -1.74 15.29
CA TYR A 47 -17.41 -2.86 15.90
C TYR A 47 -17.98 -3.76 14.81
N LEU A 48 -17.42 -4.95 14.67
CA LEU A 48 -17.93 -5.97 13.75
C LEU A 48 -19.03 -6.76 14.45
N GLN A 49 -20.17 -6.90 13.77
CA GLN A 49 -21.30 -7.69 14.22
C GLN A 49 -21.47 -8.87 13.27
N ASP A 50 -21.23 -10.08 13.78
CA ASP A 50 -21.51 -11.33 13.09
C ASP A 50 -22.81 -11.92 13.64
N ILE A 51 -23.80 -12.08 12.77
CA ILE A 51 -25.15 -12.48 13.15
C ILE A 51 -25.46 -13.79 12.42
N THR A 52 -25.49 -14.88 13.18
CA THR A 52 -25.63 -16.24 12.64
C THR A 52 -27.01 -16.85 12.86
N ALA A 53 -27.87 -16.21 13.67
CA ALA A 53 -29.19 -16.70 14.04
C ALA A 53 -30.28 -15.63 13.93
N GLY A 54 -31.53 -16.05 13.81
CA GLY A 54 -32.70 -15.20 13.69
C GLY A 54 -33.46 -15.40 12.38
N PRO A 55 -34.72 -14.91 12.29
CA PRO A 55 -35.59 -15.15 11.14
C PRO A 55 -35.04 -14.56 9.84
N ASN A 56 -34.36 -13.42 9.90
CA ASN A 56 -33.60 -12.82 8.80
C ASN A 56 -32.32 -12.17 9.33
N ALA A 57 -31.19 -12.88 9.29
CA ALA A 57 -29.89 -12.39 9.78
C ALA A 57 -29.40 -11.08 9.09
N ARG A 58 -29.99 -10.71 7.95
CA ARG A 58 -29.67 -9.49 7.20
C ARG A 58 -30.53 -8.27 7.54
N ASP A 59 -31.70 -8.48 8.14
CA ASP A 59 -32.72 -7.44 8.33
C ASP A 59 -32.71 -6.85 9.76
N ILE A 60 -31.68 -7.15 10.54
CA ILE A 60 -31.54 -6.62 11.90
C ILE A 60 -31.18 -5.13 11.79
N PRO A 61 -32.00 -4.22 12.34
CA PRO A 61 -31.76 -2.78 12.25
C PRO A 61 -30.51 -2.40 13.03
N LEU A 62 -29.38 -2.25 12.33
CA LEU A 62 -28.18 -1.61 12.87
C LEU A 62 -28.38 -0.10 12.88
N VAL A 63 -28.60 0.46 14.05
CA VAL A 63 -28.48 1.91 14.26
C VAL A 63 -27.00 2.26 14.07
N ALA A 64 -26.69 3.05 13.02
CA ALA A 64 -25.35 3.58 12.70
C ALA A 64 -24.31 2.63 12.04
N SER A 65 -24.72 1.75 11.12
CA SER A 65 -23.74 1.03 10.27
C SER A 65 -22.86 1.97 9.44
N VAL A 66 -21.54 1.80 9.52
CA VAL A 66 -20.53 2.56 8.74
C VAL A 66 -20.02 1.81 7.50
N GLY A 67 -20.45 0.56 7.32
CA GLY A 67 -19.99 -0.32 6.25
C GLY A 67 -20.38 -1.78 6.49
N ARG A 68 -19.92 -2.67 5.61
CA ARG A 68 -20.15 -4.11 5.68
C ARG A 68 -18.84 -4.88 5.57
N ALA A 69 -18.64 -5.87 6.44
CA ALA A 69 -17.63 -6.90 6.24
C ALA A 69 -18.20 -7.97 5.31
N GLN A 70 -17.50 -8.26 4.22
CA GLN A 70 -17.91 -9.21 3.18
C GLN A 70 -16.77 -10.18 2.92
N GLY A 71 -17.04 -11.49 2.95
CA GLY A 71 -16.01 -12.49 2.68
C GLY A 71 -16.32 -13.83 3.33
N LEU A 72 -15.25 -14.56 3.66
CA LEU A 72 -15.30 -15.89 4.24
C LEU A 72 -14.48 -15.94 5.53
N THR A 73 -15.05 -16.56 6.55
CA THR A 73 -14.31 -17.03 7.72
C THR A 73 -14.51 -18.54 7.84
N LYS A 74 -13.45 -19.30 8.12
CA LYS A 74 -13.51 -20.77 8.21
C LYS A 74 -12.60 -21.29 9.29
N THR A 75 -13.04 -22.28 10.06
CA THR A 75 -12.18 -23.03 10.99
C THR A 75 -10.93 -23.57 10.26
N SER A 76 -9.75 -23.27 10.79
CA SER A 76 -8.45 -23.63 10.22
C SER A 76 -7.63 -24.57 11.10
N GLY A 77 -8.03 -24.80 12.35
CA GLY A 77 -7.42 -25.76 13.27
C GLY A 77 -8.31 -26.97 13.54
N LEU A 78 -7.70 -28.16 13.72
CA LEU A 78 -8.42 -29.38 14.09
C LEU A 78 -9.06 -29.29 15.49
N ASP A 79 -8.48 -28.46 16.35
CA ASP A 79 -9.00 -28.13 17.68
C ASP A 79 -10.21 -27.16 17.64
N GLY A 80 -10.56 -26.66 16.46
CA GLY A 80 -11.64 -25.70 16.29
C GLY A 80 -11.36 -24.31 16.84
N ARG A 81 -10.11 -23.98 17.23
CA ARG A 81 -9.78 -22.73 17.93
C ARG A 81 -9.34 -21.59 17.03
N ASN A 82 -8.95 -21.91 15.81
CA ASN A 82 -8.44 -20.96 14.83
C ASN A 82 -9.41 -20.82 13.67
N ALA A 83 -9.54 -19.60 13.16
CA ALA A 83 -10.33 -19.29 11.98
C ALA A 83 -9.46 -18.57 10.94
N LEU A 84 -9.41 -19.09 9.72
CA LEU A 84 -8.94 -18.35 8.55
C LEU A 84 -9.94 -17.23 8.27
N VAL A 85 -9.47 -15.99 8.25
CA VAL A 85 -10.24 -14.78 7.92
C VAL A 85 -9.79 -14.28 6.55
N LEU A 86 -10.73 -14.13 5.63
CA LEU A 86 -10.56 -13.54 4.31
C LEU A 86 -11.75 -12.60 4.06
N ILE A 87 -11.64 -11.34 4.50
CA ILE A 87 -12.74 -10.38 4.45
C ILE A 87 -12.31 -9.03 3.89
N SER A 88 -13.26 -8.38 3.21
CA SER A 88 -13.19 -6.98 2.82
C SER A 88 -14.15 -6.16 3.67
N ILE A 89 -13.67 -5.06 4.26
CA ILE A 89 -14.52 -4.04 4.89
C ILE A 89 -14.87 -3.01 3.81
N VAL A 90 -16.13 -2.95 3.41
CA VAL A 90 -16.66 -1.99 2.43
C VAL A 90 -17.32 -0.83 3.19
N PHE A 91 -16.71 0.35 3.16
CA PHE A 91 -17.21 1.52 3.89
C PHE A 91 -18.33 2.22 3.13
N THR A 92 -19.37 2.62 3.86
CA THR A 92 -20.53 3.36 3.34
C THR A 92 -20.82 4.64 4.13
N ASN A 93 -19.94 5.00 5.07
CA ASN A 93 -20.00 6.27 5.80
C ASN A 93 -19.57 7.44 4.90
N LYS A 94 -19.77 8.69 5.34
CA LYS A 94 -19.44 9.88 4.54
C LYS A 94 -17.96 9.98 4.15
N GLU A 95 -17.05 9.77 5.10
CA GLU A 95 -15.62 10.04 4.90
C GLU A 95 -14.93 9.01 4.00
N TYR A 96 -15.26 7.72 4.18
CA TYR A 96 -14.61 6.61 3.49
C TYR A 96 -15.51 5.96 2.45
N ASN A 97 -16.63 6.57 2.07
CA ASN A 97 -17.64 5.96 1.19
C ASN A 97 -17.01 5.30 -0.05
N GLY A 98 -17.29 4.01 -0.22
CA GLY A 98 -16.77 3.18 -1.30
C GLY A 98 -15.32 2.72 -1.11
N SER A 99 -14.54 3.26 -0.18
CA SER A 99 -13.20 2.73 0.13
C SER A 99 -13.31 1.33 0.73
N THR A 100 -12.24 0.54 0.59
CA THR A 100 -12.19 -0.81 1.15
C THR A 100 -10.88 -1.06 1.89
N LEU A 101 -10.93 -1.95 2.87
CA LEU A 101 -9.74 -2.57 3.48
C LEU A 101 -9.86 -4.09 3.35
N GLU A 102 -8.78 -4.75 2.92
CA GLU A 102 -8.70 -6.20 2.83
C GLU A 102 -7.94 -6.75 4.04
N ILE A 103 -8.58 -7.67 4.78
CA ILE A 103 -8.04 -8.28 5.98
C ILE A 103 -7.88 -9.77 5.75
N GLN A 104 -6.66 -10.27 5.94
CA GLN A 104 -6.34 -11.67 5.78
C GLN A 104 -5.44 -12.18 6.92
N GLY A 105 -5.74 -13.38 7.42
CA GLY A 105 -4.90 -14.04 8.42
C GLY A 105 -5.60 -15.16 9.19
N ILE A 106 -4.90 -15.70 10.19
CA ILE A 106 -5.44 -16.70 11.12
C ILE A 106 -5.84 -15.99 12.41
N SER A 107 -7.15 -15.93 12.65
CA SER A 107 -7.76 -15.41 13.87
C SER A 107 -7.81 -16.51 14.92
N LYS A 108 -7.11 -16.31 16.03
CA LYS A 108 -7.21 -17.19 17.20
C LYS A 108 -8.45 -16.83 18.01
N GLN A 109 -9.62 -17.28 17.55
CA GLN A 109 -10.91 -16.65 17.86
C GLN A 109 -11.25 -16.50 19.35
N PHE A 110 -10.70 -17.36 20.21
CA PHE A 110 -10.91 -17.41 21.65
C PHE A 110 -9.86 -16.67 22.49
N GLU A 111 -8.87 -16.02 21.88
CA GLU A 111 -7.97 -15.08 22.58
C GLU A 111 -8.64 -13.70 22.74
N GLU A 112 -8.28 -12.98 23.80
CA GLU A 112 -8.83 -11.66 24.14
C GLU A 112 -8.50 -10.62 23.06
N VAL A 113 -7.27 -10.61 22.57
CA VAL A 113 -6.79 -9.73 21.50
C VAL A 113 -6.28 -10.59 20.35
N LYS A 114 -6.64 -10.20 19.12
CA LYS A 114 -6.30 -10.91 17.88
C LYS A 114 -5.77 -9.91 16.88
N GLU A 115 -4.64 -10.23 16.28
CA GLU A 115 -4.02 -9.40 15.25
C GLU A 115 -4.19 -10.06 13.88
N LEU A 116 -4.68 -9.28 12.92
CA LEU A 116 -4.83 -9.69 11.53
C LEU A 116 -4.24 -8.61 10.64
N SER A 117 -3.63 -9.02 9.54
CA SER A 117 -3.00 -8.09 8.61
C SER A 117 -4.03 -7.39 7.75
N VAL A 118 -3.90 -6.07 7.64
CA VAL A 118 -4.46 -5.32 6.51
C VAL A 118 -3.50 -5.53 5.34
N VAL A 119 -3.94 -6.27 4.33
CA VAL A 119 -3.09 -6.66 3.19
C VAL A 119 -3.26 -5.75 1.97
N SER A 120 -4.35 -4.98 1.91
CA SER A 120 -4.62 -4.04 0.83
C SER A 120 -5.70 -3.03 1.21
N GLY A 121 -5.82 -1.97 0.41
CA GLY A 121 -6.86 -0.96 0.49
C GLY A 121 -7.28 -0.48 -0.90
N THR A 122 -8.44 0.17 -0.99
CA THR A 122 -8.79 0.95 -2.18
C THR A 122 -9.20 2.37 -1.82
N ARG A 123 -9.02 3.27 -2.80
CA ARG A 123 -9.39 4.69 -2.74
C ARG A 123 -8.63 5.44 -1.64
N LYS A 124 -9.25 5.61 -0.46
CA LYS A 124 -8.65 6.36 0.66
C LYS A 124 -7.62 5.53 1.44
N PHE A 125 -7.58 4.23 1.18
CA PHE A 125 -6.65 3.27 1.76
C PHE A 125 -5.82 2.60 0.67
#